data_AF-A0A1B6AV33-F1
#
_entry.id   AF-A0A1B6AV33-F1
#
_cell.length_a   1.000
_cell.length_b   1.000
_cell.length_c   1.000
_cell.angle_alpha   90.00
_cell.angle_beta   90.00
_cell.angle_gamma   90.00
#
_symmetry.space_group_name_H-M   'P 1'
#
loop_
_entity.id
_entity.type
_entity.pdbx_description
1 polymer ?
#
loop_
_entity_poly.entity_id
_entity_poly.type
_entity_poly.pdbx_seq_one_letter_code
_entity_poly.pdbx_strand_id
1 'polypeptide(L)'
;MIWNFLISARNRDALPVLTLPQASSTVVPDHPSTTSPPAFPGLEHFGPGHANVWVLMLRLRLISEGWADDQRAALRSDPGLWAARAWDEDLRLACARFQLAQGCRGASADGYPDQLTWDLLWTR
;
A
#
# COMPACT_ATOMS: atom_id res chain seq x y z
N MET A 1 3.74 -36.77 2.03
CA MET A 1 3.99 -35.42 1.46
C MET A 1 4.45 -34.55 2.62
N ILE A 2 5.76 -34.46 2.84
CA ILE A 2 6.37 -33.79 4.00
C ILE A 2 7.55 -33.00 3.44
N TRP A 3 7.51 -31.67 3.57
CA TRP A 3 8.67 -30.81 3.33
C TRP A 3 9.20 -30.33 4.67
N ASN A 4 10.51 -30.43 4.83
CA ASN A 4 11.25 -30.18 6.05
C ASN A 4 12.36 -29.16 5.75
N PHE A 5 12.71 -28.39 6.79
CA PHE A 5 14.01 -27.71 7.04
C PHE A 5 14.38 -26.46 6.20
N LEU A 6 15.06 -25.42 6.72
CA LEU A 6 15.79 -25.08 7.97
C LEU A 6 16.20 -23.57 7.86
N ILE A 7 16.26 -22.73 8.91
CA ILE A 7 17.51 -22.28 9.59
C ILE A 7 17.22 -21.24 10.68
N SER A 8 18.00 -21.36 11.75
CA SER A 8 17.96 -20.77 13.09
C SER A 8 18.75 -19.46 13.26
N ALA A 9 18.21 -18.59 14.14
CA ALA A 9 18.82 -18.01 15.36
C ALA A 9 19.93 -16.92 15.36
N ARG A 10 19.62 -15.86 16.15
CA ARG A 10 20.37 -15.27 17.30
C ARG A 10 21.33 -14.06 17.12
N ASN A 11 20.87 -12.96 17.72
CA ASN A 11 21.44 -11.66 18.15
C ASN A 11 22.90 -11.60 18.71
N ARG A 12 23.66 -10.52 18.41
CA ARG A 12 24.35 -9.59 19.36
C ARG A 12 25.36 -8.61 18.68
N ASP A 13 25.15 -7.32 18.94
CA ASP A 13 26.11 -6.21 19.18
C ASP A 13 27.27 -5.88 18.21
N ALA A 14 27.26 -4.64 17.69
CA ALA A 14 28.37 -3.66 17.52
C ALA A 14 28.40 -2.91 16.15
N LEU A 15 28.47 -1.57 16.21
CA LEU A 15 28.79 -0.60 15.13
C LEU A 15 30.28 -0.16 15.27
N PRO A 16 30.99 0.44 14.27
CA PRO A 16 30.47 1.51 13.38
C PRO A 16 31.02 1.68 11.93
N VAL A 17 30.14 2.27 11.09
CA VAL A 17 30.30 3.25 9.96
C VAL A 17 31.50 3.19 8.99
N LEU A 18 31.22 2.96 7.69
CA LEU A 18 31.49 3.84 6.52
C LEU A 18 31.34 3.07 5.17
N THR A 19 30.19 3.27 4.52
CA THR A 19 29.94 3.42 3.06
C THR A 19 30.33 2.32 2.04
N LEU A 20 29.30 1.61 1.52
CA LEU A 20 28.96 1.21 0.12
C LEU A 20 28.00 -0.03 0.15
N PRO A 21 27.47 -0.52 -0.99
CA PRO A 21 26.26 -0.16 -1.73
C PRO A 21 25.10 -1.18 -1.54
N GLN A 22 24.01 -1.03 -2.31
CA GLN A 22 22.76 -1.79 -2.28
C GLN A 22 22.86 -3.31 -2.04
N ALA A 23 22.02 -3.83 -1.14
CA ALA A 23 21.43 -5.15 -1.26
C ALA A 23 20.03 -5.14 -0.65
N SER A 24 19.05 -5.43 -1.51
CA SER A 24 17.67 -5.70 -1.17
C SER A 24 17.54 -6.82 -0.14
N SER A 25 16.46 -6.73 0.64
CA SER A 25 15.76 -7.86 1.24
C SER A 25 16.51 -8.65 2.31
N THR A 26 16.05 -8.50 3.56
CA THR A 26 15.27 -9.52 4.28
C THR A 26 15.38 -9.21 5.78
N VAL A 27 14.39 -8.52 6.35
CA VAL A 27 14.21 -8.49 7.81
C VAL A 27 12.82 -9.02 8.11
N VAL A 28 12.83 -10.15 8.79
CA VAL A 28 11.69 -10.87 9.38
C VAL A 28 10.90 -9.93 10.29
N PRO A 29 9.55 -9.84 10.21
CA PRO A 29 8.81 -9.06 11.19
C PRO A 29 8.41 -9.97 12.37
N ASP A 30 9.15 -9.84 13.47
CA ASP A 30 8.62 -10.06 14.82
C ASP A 30 7.93 -8.75 15.26
N HIS A 31 6.67 -8.83 15.65
CA HIS A 31 5.81 -7.66 15.92
C HIS A 31 6.23 -6.92 17.21
N PRO A 32 6.56 -5.62 17.12
CA PRO A 32 6.05 -4.63 18.04
C PRO A 32 4.86 -3.92 17.39
N SER A 33 3.73 -3.86 18.10
CA SER A 33 2.53 -3.09 17.76
C SER A 33 2.80 -1.58 17.84
N THR A 34 3.72 -1.10 17.01
CA THR A 34 3.77 0.27 16.55
C THR A 34 3.23 0.17 15.14
N THR A 35 1.99 0.61 14.89
CA THR A 35 1.38 0.55 13.56
C THR A 35 2.11 1.53 12.65
N SER A 36 3.31 1.15 12.22
CA SER A 36 3.99 1.78 11.12
C SER A 36 3.10 1.59 9.90
N PRO A 37 2.95 2.63 9.07
CA PRO A 37 2.17 2.48 7.87
C PRO A 37 2.71 1.32 7.02
N PRO A 38 1.81 0.58 6.34
CA PRO A 38 2.22 -0.46 5.41
C PRO A 38 3.22 0.12 4.42
N ALA A 39 4.32 -0.58 4.18
CA ALA A 39 5.24 -0.21 3.11
C ALA A 39 4.50 -0.23 1.77
N PHE A 40 4.85 0.69 0.87
CA PHE A 40 4.28 0.71 -0.47
C PHE A 40 4.62 -0.61 -1.18
N PRO A 41 3.62 -1.38 -1.63
CA PRO A 41 3.83 -2.73 -2.15
C PRO A 41 4.44 -2.79 -3.54
N GLY A 42 4.44 -1.66 -4.28
CA GLY A 42 4.87 -1.60 -5.67
C GLY A 42 3.73 -1.24 -6.62
N LEU A 43 4.07 -0.60 -7.74
CA LEU A 43 3.10 -0.16 -8.76
C LEU A 43 2.43 -1.34 -9.47
N GLU A 44 3.10 -2.49 -9.53
CA GLU A 44 2.61 -3.73 -10.15
C GLU A 44 1.36 -4.32 -9.49
N HIS A 45 1.01 -3.85 -8.28
CA HIS A 45 -0.20 -4.29 -7.58
C HIS A 45 -1.42 -3.43 -7.90
N PHE A 46 -1.23 -2.32 -8.62
CA PHE A 46 -2.26 -1.34 -8.91
C PHE A 46 -2.48 -1.23 -10.42
N GLY A 47 -3.72 -1.38 -10.86
CA GLY A 47 -4.07 -1.29 -12.26
C GLY A 47 -5.14 -2.29 -12.68
N PRO A 48 -5.65 -2.16 -13.91
CA PRO A 48 -6.76 -2.96 -14.41
C PRO A 48 -6.45 -4.46 -14.32
N GLY A 49 -7.41 -5.24 -13.81
CA GLY A 49 -7.28 -6.70 -13.64
C GLY A 49 -6.63 -7.14 -12.33
N HIS A 50 -6.15 -6.21 -11.50
CA HIS A 50 -5.60 -6.54 -10.19
C HIS A 50 -6.71 -6.57 -9.14
N ALA A 51 -6.77 -7.67 -8.38
CA ALA A 51 -7.62 -7.79 -7.20
C ALA A 51 -6.79 -8.29 -6.02
N ASN A 52 -6.52 -7.43 -5.04
CA ASN A 52 -5.64 -7.76 -3.93
C ASN A 52 -5.96 -6.94 -2.66
N VAL A 53 -5.28 -7.27 -1.57
CA VAL A 53 -5.48 -6.59 -0.27
C VAL A 53 -5.03 -5.12 -0.31
N TRP A 54 -4.02 -4.79 -1.11
CA TRP A 54 -3.48 -3.43 -1.21
C TRP A 54 -4.47 -2.47 -1.86
N VAL A 55 -5.18 -2.93 -2.91
CA VAL A 55 -6.26 -2.19 -3.55
C VAL A 55 -7.39 -1.90 -2.56
N LEU A 56 -7.78 -2.90 -1.75
CA LEU A 56 -8.78 -2.70 -0.72
C LEU A 56 -8.32 -1.69 0.34
N MET A 57 -7.07 -1.81 0.81
CA MET A 57 -6.51 -0.88 1.81
C MET A 57 -6.48 0.56 1.28
N LEU A 58 -6.03 0.74 0.04
CA LEU A 58 -6.03 2.03 -0.64
C LEU A 58 -7.45 2.61 -0.73
N ARG A 59 -8.42 1.82 -1.16
CA ARG A 59 -9.83 2.24 -1.26
C ARG A 59 -10.36 2.69 0.08
N LEU A 60 -10.18 1.89 1.12
CA LEU A 60 -10.64 2.23 2.47
C LEU A 60 -9.99 3.50 2.98
N ARG A 61 -8.69 3.72 2.73
CA ARG A 61 -8.01 4.95 3.12
C ARG A 61 -8.56 6.15 2.36
N LEU A 62 -8.72 6.07 1.05
CA LEU A 62 -9.31 7.17 0.26
C LEU A 62 -10.74 7.51 0.68
N ILE A 63 -11.55 6.51 1.03
CA ILE A 63 -12.90 6.71 1.58
C ILE A 63 -12.82 7.40 2.95
N SER A 64 -11.89 6.96 3.82
CA SER A 64 -11.69 7.57 5.14
C SER A 64 -11.24 9.03 5.05
N GLU A 65 -10.43 9.37 4.04
CA GLU A 65 -9.96 10.73 3.76
C GLU A 65 -11.01 11.58 3.01
N GLY A 66 -12.13 11.00 2.57
CA GLY A 66 -13.21 11.69 1.86
C GLY A 66 -13.01 11.88 0.36
N TRP A 67 -12.04 11.21 -0.25
CA TRP A 67 -11.75 11.30 -1.69
C TRP A 67 -12.52 10.28 -2.54
N ALA A 68 -13.17 9.31 -1.89
CA ALA A 68 -13.93 8.22 -2.53
C ALA A 68 -15.30 7.98 -1.86
N ASP A 69 -15.93 9.00 -1.28
CA ASP A 69 -17.21 8.86 -0.55
C ASP A 69 -18.33 8.23 -1.40
N ASP A 70 -18.31 8.42 -2.73
CA ASP A 70 -19.23 7.78 -3.68
C ASP A 70 -19.13 6.23 -3.65
N GLN A 71 -17.94 5.68 -3.37
CA GLN A 71 -17.68 4.25 -3.28
C GLN A 71 -18.14 3.64 -1.94
N ARG A 72 -18.44 4.48 -0.94
CA ARG A 72 -18.88 4.02 0.39
C ARG A 72 -20.19 3.25 0.34
N ALA A 73 -21.06 3.58 -0.62
CA ALA A 73 -22.29 2.81 -0.85
C ALA A 73 -21.98 1.39 -1.34
N ALA A 74 -21.00 1.24 -2.25
CA ALA A 74 -20.59 -0.06 -2.77
C ALA A 74 -20.03 -0.97 -1.66
N LEU A 75 -19.28 -0.42 -0.69
CA LEU A 75 -18.80 -1.18 0.47
C LEU A 75 -19.93 -1.77 1.33
N ARG A 76 -21.07 -1.06 1.42
CA ARG A 76 -22.22 -1.53 2.21
C ARG A 76 -23.01 -2.61 1.48
N SER A 77 -23.06 -2.53 0.16
CA SER A 77 -23.72 -3.53 -0.69
C SER A 77 -22.88 -4.80 -0.88
N ASP A 78 -21.58 -4.75 -0.56
CA ASP A 78 -20.66 -5.88 -0.64
C ASP A 78 -20.04 -6.22 0.73
N PRO A 79 -20.71 -7.03 1.56
CA PRO A 79 -20.23 -7.43 2.89
C PRO A 79 -18.89 -8.20 2.85
N GLY A 80 -18.59 -8.84 1.72
CA GLY A 80 -17.37 -9.61 1.52
C GLY A 80 -16.19 -8.77 1.02
N LEU A 81 -16.44 -7.52 0.60
CA LEU A 81 -15.46 -6.60 0.04
C LEU A 81 -14.71 -7.18 -1.18
N TRP A 82 -15.32 -8.12 -1.91
CA TRP A 82 -14.69 -8.73 -3.09
C TRP A 82 -14.61 -7.73 -4.25
N ALA A 83 -15.64 -6.91 -4.45
CA ALA A 83 -15.65 -5.84 -5.45
C ALA A 83 -14.70 -4.72 -5.04
N ALA A 84 -14.64 -4.43 -3.74
CA ALA A 84 -13.74 -3.40 -3.18
C ALA A 84 -12.24 -3.75 -3.26
N ARG A 85 -11.91 -5.03 -3.44
CA ARG A 85 -10.53 -5.51 -3.65
C ARG A 85 -10.09 -5.40 -5.10
N ALA A 86 -11.02 -5.29 -6.04
CA ALA A 86 -10.71 -5.18 -7.46
C ALA A 86 -10.36 -3.74 -7.80
N TRP A 87 -9.36 -3.57 -8.66
CA TRP A 87 -9.06 -2.27 -9.24
C TRP A 87 -10.15 -1.91 -10.25
N ASP A 88 -10.69 -0.71 -10.14
CA ASP A 88 -11.68 -0.14 -11.04
C ASP A 88 -11.39 1.33 -11.33
N GLU A 89 -12.14 1.88 -12.28
CA GLU A 89 -11.95 3.26 -12.71
C GLU A 89 -12.35 4.26 -11.63
N ASP A 90 -13.32 3.95 -10.77
CA ASP A 90 -13.72 4.83 -9.67
C ASP A 90 -12.58 5.02 -8.68
N LEU A 91 -11.87 3.93 -8.32
CA LEU A 91 -10.68 4.01 -7.48
C LEU A 91 -9.56 4.82 -8.15
N ARG A 92 -9.35 4.64 -9.46
CA ARG A 92 -8.36 5.42 -10.23
C ARG A 92 -8.70 6.92 -10.23
N LEU A 93 -9.98 7.27 -10.39
CA LEU A 93 -10.44 8.65 -10.32
C LEU A 93 -10.31 9.23 -8.91
N ALA A 94 -10.59 8.47 -7.86
CA ALA A 94 -10.37 8.90 -6.48
C ALA A 94 -8.88 9.20 -6.20
N CYS A 95 -7.98 8.35 -6.68
CA CYS A 95 -6.54 8.61 -6.64
C CYS A 95 -6.17 9.90 -7.38
N ALA A 96 -6.70 10.11 -8.58
CA ALA A 96 -6.44 11.33 -9.35
C ALA A 96 -6.92 12.58 -8.60
N ARG A 97 -8.09 12.53 -7.96
CA ARG A 97 -8.62 13.64 -7.13
C ARG A 97 -7.71 13.93 -5.94
N PHE A 98 -7.24 12.89 -5.24
CA PHE A 98 -6.28 13.04 -4.15
C PHE A 98 -4.98 13.69 -4.64
N GLN A 99 -4.42 13.22 -5.75
CA GLN A 99 -3.19 13.77 -6.33
C GLN A 99 -3.34 15.24 -6.71
N LEU A 100 -4.45 15.61 -7.36
CA LEU A 100 -4.77 17.01 -7.68
C LEU A 100 -4.87 17.87 -6.42
N ALA A 101 -5.45 17.33 -5.33
CA ALA A 101 -5.56 18.03 -4.05
C ALA A 101 -4.22 18.22 -3.33
N GLN A 102 -3.25 17.32 -3.54
CA GLN A 102 -1.88 17.50 -3.05
C GLN A 102 -1.08 18.53 -3.86
N GLY A 103 -1.67 19.13 -4.90
CA GLY A 103 -1.02 20.12 -5.74
C GLY A 103 -0.18 19.52 -6.87
N CYS A 104 -0.25 18.20 -7.08
CA CYS A 104 0.33 17.57 -8.27
C CYS A 104 -0.39 18.13 -9.50
N ARG A 105 0.34 18.79 -10.40
CA ARG A 105 -0.18 19.31 -11.67
C ARG A 105 0.49 18.58 -12.84
N GLY A 106 -0.31 18.08 -13.79
CA GLY A 106 0.18 17.41 -14.99
C GLY A 106 0.28 15.89 -14.84
N ALA A 107 1.36 15.29 -15.37
CA ALA A 107 1.63 13.84 -15.44
C ALA A 107 1.98 13.19 -14.08
N SER A 108 1.35 13.64 -13.00
CA SER A 108 1.39 13.01 -11.68
C SER A 108 0.00 12.91 -11.05
N ALA A 109 -1.03 13.26 -11.82
CA ALA A 109 -2.44 13.03 -11.53
C ALA A 109 -2.99 11.89 -12.41
N ASP A 110 -2.13 10.92 -12.74
CA ASP A 110 -2.45 9.82 -13.65
C ASP A 110 -3.50 8.86 -13.05
N GLY A 111 -3.75 8.99 -11.74
CA GLY A 111 -4.71 8.19 -10.99
C GLY A 111 -4.15 6.85 -10.52
N TYR A 112 -2.85 6.64 -10.69
CA TYR A 112 -2.14 5.49 -10.14
C TYR A 112 -1.40 5.90 -8.86
N PRO A 113 -1.49 5.10 -7.79
CA PRO A 113 -0.80 5.40 -6.55
C PRO A 113 0.71 5.18 -6.70
N ASP A 114 1.47 6.27 -6.66
CA ASP A 114 2.92 6.21 -6.51
C ASP A 114 3.34 6.08 -5.04
N GLN A 115 4.62 5.77 -4.79
CA GLN A 115 5.19 5.71 -3.44
C GLN A 115 4.95 6.99 -2.63
N LEU A 116 5.06 8.17 -3.26
CA LEU A 116 4.75 9.45 -2.61
C LEU A 116 3.27 9.54 -2.22
N THR A 117 2.37 9.11 -3.11
CA THR A 117 0.92 9.09 -2.84
C THR A 117 0.60 8.20 -1.65
N TRP A 118 1.25 7.04 -1.59
CA TRP A 118 1.12 6.10 -0.49
C TRP A 118 1.64 6.69 0.82
N ASP A 119 2.83 7.31 0.82
CA ASP A 119 3.34 7.94 2.04
C ASP A 119 2.39 9.02 2.57
N LEU A 120 1.87 9.89 1.70
CA LEU A 120 0.93 10.95 2.07
C LEU A 120 -0.38 10.42 2.66
N LEU A 121 -0.86 9.28 2.18
CA LEU A 121 -2.09 8.65 2.67
C LEU A 121 -1.92 8.04 4.06
N TRP A 122 -0.71 7.77 4.52
CA TRP A 122 -0.46 6.95 5.70
C TRP A 122 0.38 7.64 6.77
N THR A 123 1.08 8.72 6.43
CA THR A 123 1.85 9.58 7.34
C THR A 123 0.98 10.63 8.05
N ARG A 124 -0.21 10.95 7.51
CA ARG A 124 -1.13 11.94 8.10
C ARG A 124 -2.08 11.37 9.14
#